data_AF-A0A842W923-F1
#
_entry.id   AF-A0A842W923-F1
#
_cell.length_a   1.000
_cell.length_b   1.000
_cell.length_c   1.000
_cell.angle_alpha   90.00
_cell.angle_beta   90.00
_cell.angle_gamma   90.00
#
_symmetry.space_group_name_H-M   'P 1'
#
loop_
_entity.id
_entity.type
_entity.pdbx_description
1 polymer ?
#
loop_
_entity_poly.entity_id
_entity_poly.type
_entity_poly.pdbx_seq_one_letter_code
_entity_poly.pdbx_strand_id
1 'polypeptide(L)'
;MPKIVVESGMVLNLGGFIVEKKAKLPCVDVIVGNPLPEDMKLDAPVYSEEMLREYERQGMFVEYLRDGESLKEKLEGMKKRVDEKLKG
;
A
#
# COMPACT_ATOMS: atom_id res chain seq x y z
N MET A 1 -1.65 -13.32 -8.17
CA MET A 1 -1.61 -11.89 -7.80
C MET A 1 -2.16 -11.76 -6.39
N PRO A 2 -1.54 -10.94 -5.51
CA PRO A 2 -2.06 -10.69 -4.16
C PRO A 2 -3.48 -10.08 -4.26
N LYS A 3 -4.35 -10.44 -3.31
CA LYS A 3 -5.75 -9.98 -3.26
C LYS A 3 -6.01 -9.25 -1.95
N ILE A 4 -6.82 -8.20 -2.00
CA ILE A 4 -7.40 -7.55 -0.83
C ILE A 4 -8.79 -8.15 -0.64
N VAL A 5 -9.11 -8.56 0.60
CA VAL A 5 -10.46 -8.97 0.97
C VAL A 5 -11.21 -7.74 1.46
N VAL A 6 -12.38 -7.48 0.88
CA VAL A 6 -13.34 -6.48 1.34
C VAL A 6 -14.48 -7.23 1.98
N GLU A 7 -14.51 -7.24 3.30
CA GLU A 7 -15.55 -7.94 4.05
C GLU A 7 -16.94 -7.35 3.77
N SER A 8 -17.97 -8.17 3.91
CA SER A 8 -19.37 -7.70 3.85
C SER A 8 -19.58 -6.50 4.78
N GLY A 9 -20.12 -5.40 4.25
CA GLY A 9 -20.38 -4.16 4.99
C GLY A 9 -19.17 -3.24 5.18
N MET A 10 -17.99 -3.61 4.69
CA MET A 10 -16.78 -2.80 4.81
C MET A 10 -16.71 -1.73 3.71
N VAL A 11 -16.13 -0.58 4.05
CA VAL A 11 -15.74 0.48 3.10
C VAL A 11 -14.22 0.66 3.12
N LEU A 12 -13.61 0.77 1.95
CA LEU A 12 -12.17 0.94 1.75
C LEU A 12 -11.88 2.08 0.77
N ASN A 13 -10.80 2.81 1.01
CA ASN A 13 -10.19 3.68 0.01
C ASN A 13 -9.14 2.87 -0.78
N LEU A 14 -9.26 2.84 -2.10
CA LEU A 14 -8.33 2.15 -3.01
C LEU A 14 -7.11 3.00 -3.43
N GLY A 15 -6.95 4.17 -2.82
CA GLY A 15 -5.73 4.99 -2.81
C GLY A 15 -5.64 6.01 -3.93
N GLY A 16 -5.60 7.29 -3.58
CA GLY A 16 -5.63 8.37 -4.55
C GLY A 16 -4.40 8.53 -5.46
N PHE A 17 -3.20 8.20 -4.98
CA PHE A 17 -1.99 8.26 -5.82
C PHE A 17 -2.10 7.36 -7.07
N ILE A 18 -2.71 6.18 -6.93
CA ILE A 18 -2.90 5.25 -8.05
C ILE A 18 -3.85 5.85 -9.07
N VAL A 19 -4.94 6.43 -8.59
CA VAL A 19 -6.00 7.07 -9.38
C VAL A 19 -5.42 8.24 -10.18
N GLU A 20 -4.68 9.13 -9.52
CA GLU A 20 -4.10 10.33 -10.14
C GLU A 20 -2.99 10.04 -11.14
N LYS A 21 -2.03 9.18 -10.76
CA LYS A 21 -0.76 9.03 -11.50
C LYS A 21 -0.73 7.84 -12.44
N LYS A 22 -1.40 6.74 -12.10
CA LYS A 22 -1.39 5.51 -12.91
C LYS A 22 -2.64 5.35 -13.75
N ALA A 23 -3.83 5.42 -13.12
CA ALA A 23 -5.09 5.08 -13.78
C ALA A 23 -5.74 6.27 -14.51
N LYS A 24 -5.36 7.51 -14.17
CA LYS A 24 -5.89 8.77 -14.77
C LYS A 24 -7.42 8.81 -14.81
N LEU A 25 -8.05 8.43 -13.69
CA LEU A 25 -9.50 8.47 -13.56
C LEU A 25 -9.97 9.92 -13.34
N PRO A 26 -11.26 10.25 -13.57
CA PRO A 26 -11.79 11.61 -13.39
C PRO A 26 -11.99 12.00 -11.90
N CYS A 27 -11.26 11.37 -10.99
CA CYS A 27 -11.32 11.62 -9.55
C CYS A 27 -9.92 11.52 -8.95
N VAL A 28 -9.78 11.99 -7.70
CA VAL A 28 -8.50 11.93 -6.95
C VAL A 28 -8.41 10.68 -6.08
N ASP A 29 -9.54 10.11 -5.66
CA ASP A 29 -9.63 8.89 -4.86
C ASP A 29 -10.78 8.01 -5.39
N VAL A 30 -10.68 6.72 -5.12
CA VAL A 30 -11.76 5.74 -5.36
C VAL A 30 -12.09 5.07 -4.04
N ILE A 31 -13.32 5.26 -3.58
CA ILE A 31 -13.86 4.65 -2.37
C ILE A 31 -14.82 3.54 -2.80
N VAL A 32 -14.62 2.34 -2.27
CA VAL A 32 -15.48 1.18 -2.53
C VAL A 32 -16.10 0.69 -1.23
N GLY A 33 -17.40 0.43 -1.25
CA GLY A 33 -18.10 -0.29 -0.20
C GLY A 33 -18.55 -1.64 -0.72
N ASN A 34 -18.48 -2.67 0.10
CA ASN A 34 -19.09 -3.96 -0.21
C ASN A 34 -20.48 -4.06 0.44
N PRO A 35 -21.58 -3.88 -0.31
CA PRO A 35 -22.93 -4.03 0.21
C PRO A 35 -23.41 -5.49 0.19
N LEU A 36 -22.63 -6.41 -0.35
CA LEU A 36 -23.00 -7.81 -0.51
C LEU A 36 -22.85 -8.56 0.82
N PRO A 37 -23.65 -9.61 1.06
CA PRO A 37 -23.57 -10.41 2.28
C PRO A 37 -22.30 -11.28 2.35
N GLU A 38 -21.58 -11.44 1.25
CA GLU A 38 -20.31 -12.16 1.17
C GLU A 38 -19.08 -11.25 0.97
N ASP A 39 -17.92 -11.75 1.38
CA ASP A 39 -16.64 -11.07 1.19
C ASP A 39 -16.22 -11.03 -0.30
N MET A 40 -15.73 -9.88 -0.75
CA MET A 40 -15.22 -9.70 -2.10
C MET A 40 -13.69 -9.69 -2.13
N LYS A 41 -13.10 -10.35 -3.14
CA LYS A 41 -11.65 -10.34 -3.38
C LYS A 41 -11.30 -9.40 -4.53
N LEU A 42 -10.62 -8.30 -4.23
CA LEU A 42 -10.10 -7.35 -5.21
C LEU A 42 -8.63 -7.63 -5.50
N ASP A 43 -8.15 -7.30 -6.70
CA ASP A 43 -6.71 -7.31 -6.99
C ASP A 43 -5.99 -6.24 -6.16
N ALA A 44 -4.98 -6.66 -5.39
CA ALA A 44 -4.13 -5.72 -4.70
C ALA A 44 -3.25 -4.99 -5.73
N PRO A 45 -3.02 -3.68 -5.57
CA PRO A 45 -2.09 -2.96 -6.43
C PRO A 45 -0.69 -3.57 -6.30
N VAL A 46 -0.16 -4.04 -7.42
CA VAL A 46 1.20 -4.61 -7.48
C VAL A 46 2.17 -3.51 -7.88
N TYR A 47 3.18 -3.27 -7.04
CA TYR A 47 4.30 -2.41 -7.38
C TYR A 47 5.36 -3.23 -8.11
N SER A 48 5.92 -2.71 -9.21
CA SER A 48 7.05 -3.36 -9.89
C SER A 48 8.34 -3.13 -9.11
N GLU A 49 9.33 -4.03 -9.24
CA GLU A 49 10.65 -3.84 -8.64
C GLU A 49 11.30 -2.51 -9.09
N GLU A 50 11.11 -2.13 -10.36
CA GLU A 50 11.61 -0.86 -10.89
C GLU A 50 11.02 0.34 -10.14
N MET A 51 9.73 0.31 -9.82
CA MET A 51 9.07 1.38 -9.07
C MET A 51 9.61 1.49 -7.65
N LEU A 52 9.83 0.35 -6.99
CA LEU A 52 10.38 0.31 -5.64
C LEU A 52 11.83 0.82 -5.62
N ARG A 53 12.65 0.44 -6.60
CA ARG A 53 14.02 0.94 -6.77
C ARG A 53 14.05 2.45 -7.00
N GLU A 54 13.10 2.99 -7.76
CA GLU A 54 13.01 4.43 -7.98
C GLU A 54 12.68 5.19 -6.69
N TYR A 55 11.82 4.65 -5.83
CA TYR A 55 11.58 5.24 -4.50
C TYR A 55 12.86 5.26 -3.65
N GLU A 56 13.62 4.18 -3.66
CA GLU A 56 14.92 4.13 -2.96
C GLU A 56 15.91 5.16 -3.53
N ARG A 57 15.96 5.31 -4.86
CA ARG A 57 16.79 6.35 -5.53
C ARG A 57 16.40 7.77 -5.14
N GLN A 58 15.12 8.01 -4.92
CA GLN A 58 14.59 9.29 -4.45
C GLN A 58 14.79 9.50 -2.93
N GLY A 59 15.45 8.56 -2.25
CA GLY A 59 15.78 8.64 -0.83
C GLY A 59 14.63 8.23 0.09
N MET A 60 13.58 7.60 -0.43
CA MET A 60 12.57 6.93 0.39
C MET A 60 13.13 5.60 0.91
N PHE A 61 12.62 5.14 2.05
CA PHE A 61 12.97 3.83 2.58
C PHE A 61 11.96 2.78 2.11
N VAL A 62 12.46 1.68 1.56
CA VAL A 62 11.67 0.51 1.18
C VAL A 62 12.19 -0.68 2.01
N GLU A 63 11.26 -1.45 2.59
CA GLU A 63 11.56 -2.71 3.30
C GLU A 63 10.75 -3.84 2.66
N TYR A 64 11.42 -4.96 2.41
CA TYR A 64 10.79 -6.17 1.92
C TYR A 64 10.63 -7.13 3.11
N LEU A 65 9.38 -7.50 3.43
CA LEU A 65 9.11 -8.53 4.42
C LEU A 65 9.28 -9.91 3.78
N ARG A 66 10.21 -10.71 4.29
CA ARG A 66 10.48 -12.08 3.87
C ARG A 66 9.77 -13.08 4.77
N ASP A 67 9.65 -14.32 4.29
CA ASP A 67 9.04 -15.40 5.05
C ASP A 67 9.76 -15.61 6.39
N GLY A 68 8.98 -15.69 7.47
CA GLY A 68 9.47 -15.84 8.84
C GLY A 68 9.88 -14.54 9.53
N GLU A 69 9.87 -13.40 8.86
CA GLU A 69 10.12 -12.10 9.49
C GLU A 69 8.87 -11.51 10.16
N SER A 70 9.07 -10.74 11.24
CA SER A 70 7.99 -10.07 11.96
C SER A 70 7.60 -8.75 11.30
N LEU A 71 6.37 -8.66 10.80
CA LEU A 71 5.82 -7.40 10.27
C LEU A 71 5.91 -6.26 11.29
N LYS A 72 5.63 -6.57 12.57
CA LYS A 72 5.65 -5.59 13.66
C LYS A 72 7.05 -4.98 13.84
N GLU A 73 8.08 -5.81 13.92
CA GLU A 73 9.45 -5.36 14.12
C GLU A 73 9.94 -4.52 12.94
N LYS A 74 9.58 -4.91 11.71
CA LYS A 74 9.90 -4.18 10.48
C LYS A 74 9.25 -2.80 10.46
N LEU A 75 7.99 -2.68 10.87
CA LEU A 75 7.29 -1.40 10.98
C LEU A 75 7.93 -0.49 12.03
N GLU A 76 8.26 -1.04 13.21
CA GLU A 76 8.91 -0.29 14.28
C GLU A 76 10.31 0.21 13.85
N GLY A 77 11.11 -0.66 13.21
CA GLY A 77 12.42 -0.30 12.66
C GLY A 77 12.33 0.75 11.55
N MET A 78 11.36 0.63 10.64
CA MET A 78 11.13 1.62 9.58
C MET A 78 10.77 2.99 10.17
N LYS A 79 9.85 3.02 11.15
CA LYS A 79 9.47 4.27 11.83
C LYS A 79 10.68 4.95 12.46
N LYS A 80 11.53 4.19 13.16
CA LYS A 80 12.75 4.71 13.77
C LYS A 80 13.70 5.32 12.74
N ARG A 81 13.94 4.64 11.62
CA ARG A 81 14.79 5.15 10.52
C ARG A 81 14.26 6.47 9.93
N VAL A 82 12.94 6.57 9.74
CA VAL A 82 12.28 7.80 9.27
C VAL A 82 12.44 8.92 10.31
N ASP A 83 12.16 8.64 11.58
CA ASP A 83 12.28 9.62 12.66
C ASP A 83 13.72 10.13 12.82
N GLU A 84 14.73 9.27 12.66
CA GLU A 84 16.15 9.66 12.69
C GLU A 84 16.51 10.57 11.50
N LYS A 85 16.04 10.24 10.28
CA LYS A 85 16.29 11.05 9.08
C LYS A 85 15.62 12.43 9.15
N LEU A 86 14.49 12.56 9.84
CA LEU A 86 13.79 13.84 10.02
C LEU A 86 14.37 14.71 11.14
N LYS A 87 15.14 14.11 12.06
CA LYS A 87 15.78 14.82 13.19
C LYS A 87 17.19 15.32 12.88
N GLY A 88 17.82 14.81 11.82
CA GLY A 88 19.12 15.27 11.30
C GLY A 88 18.95 16.27 10.17
#